data_AF-A0A2A3ZA86-F1
#
_entry.id   AF-A0A2A3ZA86-F1
#
_cell.length_a   1.000
_cell.length_b   1.000
_cell.length_c   1.000
_cell.angle_alpha   90.00
_cell.angle_beta   90.00
_cell.angle_gamma   90.00
#
_symmetry.space_group_name_H-M   'P 1'
#
loop_
_entity.id
_entity.type
_entity.pdbx_description
1 polymer ?
#
loop_
_entity_poly.entity_id
_entity_poly.type
_entity_poly.pdbx_seq_one_letter_code
_entity_poly.pdbx_strand_id
1 'polypeptide(L)'
;MPKLINHGKRREEIASAAWRVILRDGVGAASVRSVAAEAGLSPGSLRHVFASQSQLLAFAMKLVIDRADARVEALTLRGTGLQSAEDIVVELLPVDEERLIEMEVYLALFAASGSDPKLLEARHDVFTRVRNGCRRIIYLIDHGRIPKPEAEIQEEVTALHALLDGLSAHLVWQSTEMGADQARNIIVSHLRELASRRTND
;
A
#
# COMPACT_ATOMS: atom_id res chain seq x y z
N MET A 1 -29.73 -23.71 -6.55
CA MET A 1 -29.60 -22.25 -6.34
C MET A 1 -28.17 -21.85 -6.71
N PRO A 2 -27.94 -20.96 -7.68
CA PRO A 2 -26.58 -20.63 -8.09
C PRO A 2 -25.93 -19.82 -6.97
N LYS A 3 -24.84 -20.35 -6.42
CA LYS A 3 -24.01 -19.69 -5.41
C LYS A 3 -23.61 -18.33 -5.97
N LEU A 4 -23.98 -17.25 -5.27
CA LEU A 4 -23.22 -15.99 -5.34
C LEU A 4 -21.78 -16.35 -4.96
N ILE A 5 -20.99 -16.75 -5.95
CA ILE A 5 -19.55 -16.89 -5.80
C ILE A 5 -19.11 -15.49 -5.39
N ASN A 6 -18.57 -15.36 -4.17
CA ASN A 6 -18.10 -14.09 -3.63
C ASN A 6 -17.06 -13.51 -4.61
N HIS A 7 -17.52 -12.63 -5.49
CA HIS A 7 -16.73 -12.10 -6.59
C HIS A 7 -15.50 -11.34 -6.08
N GLY A 8 -15.59 -10.72 -4.89
CA GLY A 8 -14.47 -10.08 -4.21
C GLY A 8 -13.41 -11.09 -3.79
N LYS A 9 -13.79 -12.05 -2.95
CA LYS A 9 -12.88 -13.10 -2.45
C LYS A 9 -12.17 -13.85 -3.59
N ARG A 10 -12.90 -14.15 -4.66
CA ARG A 10 -12.33 -14.83 -5.83
C ARG A 10 -11.26 -13.97 -6.53
N ARG A 11 -11.47 -12.67 -6.64
CA ARG A 11 -10.49 -11.77 -7.26
C ARG A 11 -9.24 -11.63 -6.39
N GLU A 12 -9.39 -11.57 -5.07
CA GLU A 12 -8.26 -11.56 -4.13
C GLU A 12 -7.42 -12.84 -4.20
N GLU A 13 -8.05 -14.02 -4.27
CA GLU A 13 -7.36 -15.30 -4.48
C GLU A 13 -6.52 -15.29 -5.76
N ILE A 14 -7.08 -14.74 -6.85
CA ILE A 14 -6.40 -14.62 -8.15
C ILE A 14 -5.23 -13.63 -8.07
N ALA A 15 -5.41 -12.48 -7.44
CA ALA A 15 -4.34 -11.50 -7.29
C ALA A 15 -3.22 -12.04 -6.40
N SER A 16 -3.55 -12.75 -5.32
CA SER A 16 -2.56 -13.42 -4.47
C SER A 16 -1.77 -14.49 -5.25
N ALA A 17 -2.43 -15.21 -6.16
CA ALA A 17 -1.74 -16.10 -7.09
C ALA A 17 -0.84 -15.32 -8.07
N ALA A 18 -1.29 -14.19 -8.59
CA ALA A 18 -0.47 -13.32 -9.42
C ALA A 18 0.78 -12.83 -8.67
N TRP A 19 0.66 -12.46 -7.39
CA TRP A 19 1.77 -12.05 -6.54
C TRP A 19 2.82 -13.15 -6.42
N ARG A 20 2.41 -14.40 -6.17
CA ARG A 20 3.34 -15.54 -6.13
C ARG A 20 4.09 -15.74 -7.46
N VAL A 21 3.40 -15.61 -8.59
CA VAL A 21 4.07 -15.67 -9.91
C VAL A 21 5.02 -14.49 -10.12
N ILE A 22 4.63 -13.27 -9.73
CA ILE A 22 5.47 -12.08 -9.86
C ILE A 22 6.77 -12.21 -9.05
N LEU A 23 6.67 -12.65 -7.80
CA LEU A 23 7.82 -12.78 -6.91
C LEU A 23 8.75 -13.92 -7.32
N ARG A 24 8.19 -15.02 -7.85
CA ARG A 24 8.98 -16.19 -8.27
C ARG A 24 9.59 -16.02 -9.67
N ASP A 25 8.80 -15.54 -10.62
CA ASP A 25 9.09 -15.62 -12.07
C ASP A 25 9.18 -14.23 -12.74
N GLY A 26 8.90 -13.14 -12.00
CA GLY A 26 8.89 -11.77 -12.49
C GLY A 26 7.55 -11.32 -13.11
N VAL A 27 7.38 -10.00 -13.25
CA VAL A 27 6.13 -9.38 -13.74
C VAL A 27 5.72 -9.87 -15.14
N GLY A 28 6.68 -10.03 -16.04
CA GLY A 28 6.42 -10.49 -17.41
C GLY A 28 5.83 -11.90 -17.47
N ALA A 29 6.17 -12.76 -16.51
CA ALA A 29 5.69 -14.14 -16.43
C ALA A 29 4.26 -14.24 -15.89
N ALA A 30 3.72 -13.20 -15.24
CA ALA A 30 2.38 -13.18 -14.66
C ALA A 30 1.28 -12.94 -15.71
N SER A 31 1.09 -13.94 -16.58
CA SER A 31 0.04 -14.00 -17.59
C SER A 31 -1.25 -14.61 -17.04
N VAL A 32 -2.35 -14.43 -17.77
CA VAL A 32 -3.63 -15.10 -17.46
C VAL A 32 -3.50 -16.63 -17.38
N ARG A 33 -2.60 -17.23 -18.16
CA ARG A 33 -2.41 -18.69 -18.17
C ARG A 33 -1.61 -19.17 -16.97
N SER A 34 -0.48 -18.52 -16.68
CA SER A 34 0.38 -18.89 -15.56
C SER A 34 -0.30 -18.61 -14.22
N VAL A 35 -1.02 -17.50 -14.10
CA VAL A 35 -1.80 -17.19 -12.88
C VAL A 35 -3.00 -18.13 -12.72
N ALA A 36 -3.66 -18.54 -13.80
CA ALA A 36 -4.70 -19.56 -13.70
C ALA A 36 -4.14 -20.89 -13.18
N ALA A 37 -2.96 -21.31 -13.67
CA ALA A 37 -2.29 -22.51 -13.16
C ALA A 37 -1.92 -22.39 -11.67
N GLU A 38 -1.32 -21.25 -11.27
CA GLU A 38 -0.97 -20.96 -9.87
C GLU A 38 -2.21 -20.92 -8.95
N ALA A 39 -3.36 -20.46 -9.45
CA ALA A 39 -4.61 -20.40 -8.71
C ALA A 39 -5.43 -21.70 -8.76
N GLY A 40 -4.96 -22.74 -9.48
CA GLY A 40 -5.70 -23.99 -9.67
C GLY A 40 -6.96 -23.84 -10.52
N LEU A 41 -7.00 -22.86 -11.43
CA LEU A 41 -8.16 -22.49 -12.24
C LEU A 41 -7.96 -22.81 -13.72
N SER A 42 -9.07 -22.92 -14.45
CA SER A 42 -9.00 -22.96 -15.90
C SER A 42 -8.64 -21.57 -16.46
N PRO A 43 -7.82 -21.49 -17.54
CA PRO A 43 -7.54 -20.21 -18.19
C PRO A 43 -8.80 -19.49 -18.68
N GLY A 44 -9.82 -20.25 -19.11
CA GLY A 44 -11.12 -19.69 -19.50
C GLY A 44 -11.83 -18.99 -18.34
N SER A 45 -11.87 -19.62 -17.16
CA SER A 45 -12.44 -18.99 -15.96
C SER A 45 -11.70 -17.72 -15.56
N LEU A 46 -10.37 -17.68 -15.70
CA LEU A 46 -9.60 -16.48 -15.39
C LEU A 46 -9.84 -15.36 -16.42
N ARG A 47 -9.93 -15.69 -17.71
CA ARG A 47 -10.25 -14.73 -18.79
C ARG A 47 -11.59 -14.05 -18.58
N HIS A 48 -12.57 -14.74 -17.98
CA HIS A 48 -13.84 -14.14 -17.62
C HIS A 48 -13.72 -13.09 -16.51
N VAL A 49 -12.71 -13.20 -15.63
CA VAL A 49 -12.46 -12.23 -14.55
C VAL A 49 -11.54 -11.10 -15.03
N PHE A 50 -10.50 -11.45 -15.79
CA PHE A 50 -9.48 -10.53 -16.30
C PHE A 50 -9.26 -10.78 -17.79
N ALA A 51 -9.67 -9.83 -18.63
CA ALA A 51 -9.60 -9.98 -20.08
C ALA A 51 -8.17 -9.90 -20.63
N SER A 52 -7.24 -9.30 -19.88
CA SER A 52 -5.84 -9.15 -20.26
C SER A 52 -4.87 -9.25 -19.09
N GLN A 53 -3.59 -9.45 -19.40
CA GLN A 53 -2.50 -9.37 -18.42
C GLN A 53 -2.46 -8.00 -17.74
N SER A 54 -2.57 -6.91 -18.50
CA SER A 54 -2.61 -5.55 -17.96
C SER A 54 -3.74 -5.36 -16.94
N GLN A 55 -4.93 -5.91 -17.18
CA GLN A 55 -6.03 -5.85 -16.21
C GLN A 55 -5.73 -6.66 -14.94
N LEU A 56 -5.12 -7.85 -15.08
CA LEU A 56 -4.71 -8.68 -13.95
C LEU A 56 -3.65 -8.00 -13.10
N LEU A 57 -2.60 -7.46 -13.73
CA LEU A 57 -1.51 -6.76 -13.06
C LEU A 57 -1.97 -5.46 -12.40
N ALA A 58 -2.82 -4.67 -13.06
CA ALA A 58 -3.41 -3.47 -12.47
C ALA A 58 -4.26 -3.81 -11.24
N PHE A 59 -5.03 -4.90 -11.30
CA PHE A 59 -5.80 -5.37 -10.14
C PHE A 59 -4.90 -5.88 -9.01
N ALA A 60 -3.83 -6.62 -9.35
CA ALA A 60 -2.84 -7.07 -8.38
C ALA A 60 -2.13 -5.90 -7.67
N MET A 61 -1.85 -4.80 -8.38
CA MET A 61 -1.31 -3.58 -7.77
C MET A 61 -2.33 -2.92 -6.85
N LYS A 62 -3.59 -2.78 -7.28
CA LYS A 62 -4.66 -2.17 -6.46
C LYS A 62 -4.91 -2.94 -5.17
N LEU A 63 -4.80 -4.27 -5.19
CA LEU A 63 -4.97 -5.08 -4.00
C LEU A 63 -3.96 -4.73 -2.89
N VAL A 64 -2.75 -4.27 -3.23
CA VAL A 64 -1.75 -3.84 -2.22
C VAL A 64 -2.31 -2.70 -1.36
N ILE A 65 -2.83 -1.65 -2.01
CA ILE A 65 -3.37 -0.50 -1.29
C ILE A 65 -4.74 -0.80 -0.67
N ASP A 66 -5.56 -1.67 -1.28
CA ASP A 66 -6.83 -2.10 -0.71
C ASP A 66 -6.63 -2.82 0.64
N ARG A 67 -5.59 -3.64 0.76
CA ARG A 67 -5.24 -4.29 2.03
C ARG A 67 -4.70 -3.31 3.06
N ALA A 68 -3.88 -2.35 2.65
CA ALA A 68 -3.42 -1.28 3.56
C ALA A 68 -4.59 -0.44 4.08
N ASP A 69 -5.52 -0.04 3.22
CA ASP A 69 -6.72 0.70 3.63
C ASP A 69 -7.60 -0.15 4.55
N ALA A 70 -7.81 -1.43 4.26
CA ALA A 70 -8.57 -2.33 5.13
C ALA A 70 -7.93 -2.47 6.52
N ARG A 71 -6.58 -2.52 6.61
CA ARG A 71 -5.87 -2.52 7.88
C ARG A 71 -6.11 -1.22 8.66
N VAL A 72 -6.00 -0.06 7.99
CA VAL A 72 -6.26 1.25 8.59
C VAL A 72 -7.72 1.39 9.05
N GLU A 73 -8.68 0.90 8.27
CA GLU A 73 -10.11 0.92 8.62
C GLU A 73 -10.46 0.01 9.80
N ALA A 74 -9.73 -1.11 9.95
CA ALA A 74 -9.91 -2.05 11.06
C ALA A 74 -9.36 -1.51 12.39
N LEU A 75 -8.53 -0.45 12.38
CA LEU A 75 -8.00 0.15 13.59
C LEU A 75 -9.12 0.71 14.47
N THR A 76 -9.16 0.25 15.71
CA THR A 76 -9.96 0.91 16.75
C THR A 76 -9.13 2.04 17.35
N LEU A 77 -9.20 3.23 16.74
CA LEU A 77 -8.46 4.40 17.18
C LEU A 77 -8.94 4.81 18.59
N ARG A 78 -8.07 4.65 19.58
CA ARG A 78 -8.32 5.02 20.98
C ARG A 78 -7.19 5.93 21.46
N GLY A 79 -7.56 6.99 22.17
CA GLY A 79 -6.59 7.93 22.73
C GLY A 79 -6.50 9.24 21.94
N THR A 80 -5.32 9.87 21.96
CA THR A 80 -5.09 11.19 21.36
C THR A 80 -5.00 11.13 19.83
N GLY A 81 -5.10 12.29 19.18
CA GLY A 81 -4.85 12.40 17.74
C GLY A 81 -3.46 11.91 17.34
N LEU A 82 -2.44 12.19 18.16
CA LEU A 82 -1.09 11.68 17.97
C LEU A 82 -1.02 10.14 18.06
N GLN A 83 -1.67 9.53 19.05
CA GLN A 83 -1.70 8.06 19.15
C GLN A 83 -2.39 7.44 17.94
N SER A 84 -3.50 8.03 17.49
CA SER A 84 -4.20 7.59 16.28
C SER A 84 -3.33 7.74 15.02
N ALA A 85 -2.55 8.81 14.93
CA ALA A 85 -1.60 9.04 13.84
C ALA A 85 -0.45 8.02 13.85
N GLU A 86 0.10 7.70 15.03
CA GLU A 86 1.11 6.65 15.21
C GLU A 86 0.59 5.27 14.79
N ASP A 87 -0.65 4.92 15.14
CA ASP A 87 -1.25 3.65 14.75
C ASP A 87 -1.44 3.55 13.22
N ILE A 88 -2.00 4.62 12.60
CA ILE A 88 -2.24 4.64 11.15
C ILE A 88 -0.93 4.57 10.36
N VAL A 89 0.10 5.32 10.76
CA VAL A 89 1.34 5.37 9.97
C VAL A 89 2.07 4.03 9.94
N VAL A 90 1.94 3.24 11.02
CA VAL A 90 2.54 1.90 11.10
C VAL A 90 1.82 0.91 10.19
N GLU A 91 0.51 1.07 9.97
CA GLU A 91 -0.25 0.23 9.02
C GLU A 91 0.15 0.44 7.55
N LEU A 92 0.81 1.56 7.25
CA LEU A 92 1.35 1.89 5.93
C LEU A 92 2.79 1.38 5.73
N LEU A 93 3.48 0.92 6.78
CA LEU A 93 4.85 0.40 6.68
C LEU A 93 4.87 -1.13 6.48
N PRO A 94 5.84 -1.67 5.70
CA PRO A 94 6.04 -3.10 5.54
C PRO A 94 6.80 -3.72 6.73
N VAL A 95 6.14 -3.75 7.89
CA VAL A 95 6.74 -4.18 9.17
C VAL A 95 6.63 -5.67 9.46
N ASP A 96 5.91 -6.43 8.63
CA ASP A 96 5.73 -7.87 8.74
C ASP A 96 5.86 -8.56 7.37
N GLU A 97 5.92 -9.89 7.38
CA GLU A 97 6.12 -10.70 6.17
C GLU A 97 5.05 -10.46 5.10
N GLU A 98 3.79 -10.30 5.50
CA GLU A 98 2.70 -10.06 4.55
C GLU A 98 2.85 -8.69 3.88
N ARG A 99 3.12 -7.65 4.66
CA ARG A 99 3.30 -6.30 4.13
C ARG A 99 4.60 -6.14 3.35
N LEU A 100 5.64 -6.92 3.66
CA LEU A 100 6.87 -6.99 2.86
C LEU A 100 6.58 -7.57 1.47
N ILE A 101 5.84 -8.69 1.39
CA ILE A 101 5.38 -9.28 0.12
C ILE A 101 4.56 -8.27 -0.69
N GLU A 102 3.63 -7.57 -0.05
CA GLU A 102 2.82 -6.51 -0.67
C GLU A 102 3.72 -5.41 -1.28
N MET A 103 4.70 -4.94 -0.51
CA MET A 103 5.61 -3.89 -0.94
C MET A 103 6.56 -4.35 -2.06
N GLU A 104 7.10 -5.57 -1.99
CA GLU A 104 7.92 -6.16 -3.05
C GLU A 104 7.16 -6.25 -4.38
N VAL A 105 5.92 -6.72 -4.33
CA VAL A 105 5.04 -6.78 -5.51
C VAL A 105 4.76 -5.37 -6.04
N TYR A 106 4.45 -4.42 -5.16
CA TYR A 106 4.21 -3.04 -5.55
C TYR A 106 5.43 -2.45 -6.27
N LEU A 107 6.64 -2.62 -5.74
CA LEU A 107 7.87 -2.13 -6.36
C LEU A 107 8.13 -2.79 -7.73
N ALA A 108 7.90 -4.09 -7.86
CA ALA A 108 8.04 -4.79 -9.12
C ALA A 108 7.06 -4.27 -10.18
N LEU A 109 5.79 -4.08 -9.81
CA LEU A 109 4.75 -3.55 -10.70
C LEU A 109 4.94 -2.06 -11.00
N PHE A 110 5.45 -1.28 -10.04
CA PHE A 110 5.83 0.12 -10.21
C PHE A 110 6.91 0.27 -11.28
N ALA A 111 7.97 -0.55 -11.21
CA ALA A 111 9.03 -0.55 -12.22
C ALA A 111 8.51 -0.92 -13.62
N ALA A 112 7.56 -1.86 -13.70
CA ALA A 112 6.94 -2.28 -14.95
C ALA A 112 5.88 -1.29 -15.49
N SER A 113 5.40 -0.35 -14.66
CA SER A 113 4.25 0.50 -15.01
C SER A 113 4.52 1.46 -16.17
N GLY A 114 5.77 1.89 -16.39
CA GLY A 114 6.12 2.98 -17.32
C GLY A 114 5.66 2.79 -18.77
N SER A 115 5.40 1.55 -19.20
CA SER A 115 4.97 1.20 -20.57
C SER A 115 3.52 0.70 -20.67
N ASP A 116 2.78 0.58 -19.57
CA ASP A 116 1.41 0.07 -19.55
C ASP A 116 0.44 1.10 -18.92
N PRO A 117 -0.46 1.72 -19.72
CA PRO A 117 -1.41 2.72 -19.23
C PRO A 117 -2.30 2.27 -18.08
N LYS A 118 -2.67 0.98 -18.01
CA LYS A 118 -3.52 0.45 -16.92
C LYS A 118 -2.73 0.31 -15.62
N LEU A 119 -1.45 -0.04 -15.71
CA LEU A 119 -0.59 -0.05 -14.52
C LEU A 119 -0.26 1.38 -14.07
N LEU A 120 -0.07 2.34 -14.99
CA LEU A 120 0.10 3.75 -14.63
C LEU A 120 -1.11 4.28 -13.87
N GLU A 121 -2.33 3.99 -14.35
CA GLU A 121 -3.57 4.34 -13.66
C GLU A 121 -3.63 3.73 -12.25
N ALA A 122 -3.33 2.44 -12.11
CA ALA A 122 -3.29 1.77 -10.82
C ALA A 122 -2.22 2.38 -9.89
N ARG A 123 -1.04 2.71 -10.41
CA ARG A 123 0.05 3.33 -9.65
C ARG A 123 -0.34 4.71 -9.15
N HIS A 124 -0.98 5.52 -9.98
CA HIS A 124 -1.48 6.83 -9.57
C HIS A 124 -2.53 6.72 -8.46
N ASP A 125 -3.40 5.71 -8.52
CA ASP A 125 -4.37 5.43 -7.47
C ASP A 125 -3.69 5.08 -6.14
N VAL A 126 -2.72 4.16 -6.15
CA VAL A 126 -1.91 3.84 -4.95
C VAL A 126 -1.25 5.10 -4.39
N PHE A 127 -0.54 5.85 -5.21
CA PHE A 127 0.15 7.08 -4.79
C PHE A 127 -0.81 8.10 -4.17
N THR A 128 -1.99 8.28 -4.77
CA THR A 128 -3.02 9.20 -4.29
C THR A 128 -3.57 8.77 -2.93
N ARG A 129 -3.83 7.47 -2.75
CA ARG A 129 -4.37 6.91 -1.51
C ARG A 129 -3.38 6.99 -0.36
N VAL A 130 -2.11 6.65 -0.59
CA VAL A 130 -1.05 6.84 0.42
C VAL A 130 -0.92 8.32 0.80
N ARG A 131 -0.90 9.22 -0.19
CA ARG A 131 -0.86 10.67 0.07
C ARG A 131 -2.07 11.15 0.89
N ASN A 132 -3.26 10.61 0.64
CA ASN A 132 -4.45 10.91 1.44
C ASN A 132 -4.35 10.37 2.88
N GLY A 133 -3.76 9.18 3.06
CA GLY A 133 -3.40 8.64 4.37
C GLY A 133 -2.46 9.57 5.14
N CYS A 134 -1.38 10.04 4.50
CA CYS A 134 -0.47 11.03 5.06
C CYS A 134 -1.20 12.32 5.47
N ARG A 135 -2.09 12.83 4.62
CA ARG A 135 -2.90 14.02 4.94
C ARG A 135 -3.80 13.81 6.15
N ARG A 136 -4.40 12.63 6.30
CA ARG A 136 -5.18 12.25 7.49
C ARG A 136 -4.30 12.21 8.75
N ILE A 137 -3.09 11.67 8.65
CA ILE A 137 -2.12 11.65 9.75
C ILE A 137 -1.76 13.08 10.19
N ILE A 138 -1.43 13.97 9.25
CA ILE A 138 -1.12 15.38 9.54
C ILE A 138 -2.31 16.09 10.22
N TYR A 139 -3.53 15.83 9.76
CA TYR A 139 -4.74 16.38 10.39
C TYR A 139 -4.94 15.90 11.84
N LEU A 140 -4.64 14.62 12.11
CA LEU A 140 -4.78 14.04 13.45
C LEU A 140 -3.78 14.62 14.45
N ILE A 141 -2.52 14.81 14.06
CA ILE A 141 -1.51 15.43 14.93
C ILE A 141 -1.76 16.93 15.17
N ASP A 142 -2.51 17.60 14.29
CA ASP A 142 -2.93 18.99 14.44
C ASP A 142 -4.21 19.15 15.30
N HIS A 143 -4.64 18.08 15.99
CA HIS A 143 -5.84 18.05 16.84
C HIS A 143 -7.12 18.44 16.07
N GLY A 144 -7.15 18.18 14.77
CA GLY A 144 -8.27 18.53 13.90
C GLY A 144 -8.45 20.02 13.64
N ARG A 145 -7.50 20.87 14.07
CA ARG A 145 -7.40 22.27 13.64
C ARG A 145 -6.64 22.28 12.30
N ILE A 146 -6.95 23.22 11.40
CA ILE A 146 -6.02 23.59 10.33
C ILE A 146 -6.05 25.12 10.22
N PRO A 147 -5.22 25.85 10.99
CA PRO A 147 -5.00 27.27 10.81
C PRO A 147 -3.71 27.56 10.02
N LYS A 148 -3.20 26.61 9.23
CA LYS A 148 -2.03 26.80 8.36
C LYS A 148 -2.43 26.97 6.89
N PRO A 149 -1.65 27.72 6.08
CA PRO A 149 -1.79 27.74 4.63
C PRO A 149 -1.71 26.33 4.03
N GLU A 150 -2.55 26.04 3.03
CA GLU A 150 -2.58 24.74 2.35
C GLU A 150 -1.20 24.32 1.80
N ALA A 151 -0.38 25.28 1.36
CA ALA A 151 0.99 25.01 0.87
C ALA A 151 1.89 24.35 1.95
N GLU A 152 1.82 24.83 3.20
CA GLU A 152 2.61 24.26 4.30
C GLU A 152 2.13 22.85 4.66
N ILE A 153 0.82 22.61 4.63
CA ILE A 153 0.26 21.27 4.84
C ILE A 153 0.72 20.32 3.73
N GLN A 154 0.77 20.78 2.48
CA GLN A 154 1.24 19.98 1.36
C GLN A 154 2.72 19.61 1.48
N GLU A 155 3.56 20.50 1.99
CA GLU A 155 4.97 20.21 2.27
C GLU A 155 5.12 19.13 3.33
N GLU A 156 4.40 19.23 4.45
CA GLU A 156 4.44 18.20 5.51
C GLU A 156 3.89 16.85 5.04
N VAL A 157 2.80 16.84 4.26
CA VAL A 157 2.26 15.61 3.64
C VAL A 157 3.25 14.99 2.68
N THR A 158 3.95 15.80 1.89
CA THR A 158 4.95 15.33 0.93
C THR A 158 6.17 14.76 1.65
N ALA A 159 6.64 15.44 2.70
CA ALA A 159 7.76 14.96 3.52
C ALA A 159 7.43 13.63 4.21
N LEU A 160 6.24 13.50 4.79
CA LEU A 160 5.80 12.26 5.43
C LEU A 160 5.70 11.10 4.42
N HIS A 161 5.12 11.35 3.25
CA HIS A 161 5.03 10.34 2.18
C HIS A 161 6.42 9.93 1.70
N ALA A 162 7.33 10.87 1.46
CA ALA A 162 8.69 10.57 1.04
C ALA A 162 9.46 9.75 2.10
N LEU A 163 9.25 10.03 3.39
CA LEU A 163 9.83 9.25 4.48
C LEU A 163 9.26 7.83 4.53
N LEU A 164 7.94 7.67 4.35
CA LEU A 164 7.29 6.36 4.23
C LEU A 164 7.85 5.55 3.06
N ASP A 165 7.99 6.17 1.89
CA ASP A 165 8.55 5.52 0.70
C ASP A 165 9.99 5.05 0.95
N GLY A 166 10.84 5.92 1.52
CA GLY A 166 12.22 5.61 1.82
C GLY A 166 12.37 4.48 2.84
N LEU A 167 11.61 4.53 3.94
CA LEU A 167 11.61 3.48 4.95
C LEU A 167 11.11 2.14 4.39
N SER A 168 10.02 2.17 3.60
CA SER A 168 9.46 0.97 2.98
C SER A 168 10.45 0.33 1.99
N ALA A 169 11.14 1.16 1.20
CA ALA A 169 12.15 0.68 0.26
C ALA A 169 13.37 0.07 0.98
N HIS A 170 13.87 0.72 2.04
CA HIS A 170 14.97 0.18 2.84
C HIS A 170 14.59 -1.15 3.53
N LEU A 171 13.35 -1.30 4.02
CA LEU A 171 12.88 -2.56 4.60
C LEU A 171 12.88 -3.71 3.58
N VAL A 172 12.59 -3.43 2.31
CA VAL A 172 12.65 -4.42 1.23
C VAL A 172 14.09 -4.70 0.77
N TRP A 173 14.92 -3.67 0.59
CA TRP A 173 16.26 -3.82 0.02
C TRP A 173 17.34 -4.20 1.03
N GLN A 174 17.18 -3.82 2.30
CA GLN A 174 18.19 -3.93 3.35
C GLN A 174 17.59 -4.43 4.66
N SER A 175 16.74 -5.47 4.61
CA SER A 175 16.07 -6.04 5.78
C SER A 175 17.02 -6.51 6.90
N THR A 176 18.31 -6.72 6.60
CA THR A 176 19.35 -7.11 7.57
C THR A 176 20.02 -5.92 8.27
N GLU A 177 19.98 -4.71 7.70
CA GLU A 177 20.63 -3.51 8.25
C GLU A 177 19.63 -2.58 8.94
N MET A 178 18.38 -2.54 8.47
CA MET A 178 17.30 -1.77 9.06
C MET A 178 16.08 -2.66 9.33
N GLY A 179 15.87 -3.00 10.59
CA GLY A 179 14.72 -3.81 11.02
C GLY A 179 13.42 -3.02 11.12
N ALA A 180 12.28 -3.74 11.15
CA ALA A 180 10.94 -3.18 11.28
C ALA A 180 10.80 -2.24 12.50
N ASP A 181 11.38 -2.61 13.64
CA ASP A 181 11.35 -1.78 14.86
C ASP A 181 12.06 -0.44 14.66
N GLN A 182 13.17 -0.42 13.93
CA GLN A 182 13.92 0.80 13.66
C GLN A 182 13.11 1.73 12.73
N ALA A 183 12.53 1.19 11.65
CA ALA A 183 11.67 1.96 10.75
C ALA A 183 10.46 2.54 11.49
N ARG A 184 9.80 1.72 12.33
CA ARG A 184 8.70 2.14 13.19
C ARG A 184 9.12 3.28 14.12
N ASN A 185 10.28 3.16 14.78
CA ASN A 185 10.76 4.19 15.69
C ASN A 185 11.08 5.51 14.97
N ILE A 186 11.67 5.45 13.76
CA ILE A 186 11.98 6.65 12.97
C ILE A 186 10.70 7.38 12.58
N ILE A 187 9.71 6.68 12.01
CA ILE A 187 8.47 7.33 11.56
C ILE A 187 7.66 7.90 12.74
N VAL A 188 7.61 7.19 13.87
CA VAL A 188 6.91 7.64 15.06
C VAL A 188 7.60 8.86 15.69
N SER A 189 8.94 8.85 15.80
CA SER A 189 9.69 10.01 16.27
C SER A 189 9.47 11.23 15.38
N HIS A 190 9.44 11.05 14.06
CA HIS A 190 9.12 12.13 13.13
C HIS A 190 7.73 12.74 13.38
N LEU A 191 6.69 11.90 13.60
CA LEU A 191 5.36 12.40 13.93
C LEU A 191 5.32 13.15 15.27
N ARG A 192 6.03 12.68 16.28
CA ARG A 192 6.13 13.35 17.59
C ARG A 192 6.81 14.71 17.48
N GLU A 193 7.87 14.80 16.69
CA GLU A 193 8.54 16.08 16.42
C GLU A 193 7.60 17.05 15.72
N LEU A 194 6.89 16.63 14.67
CA LEU A 194 5.89 17.46 13.98
C LEU A 194 4.78 17.93 14.93
N ALA A 195 4.25 17.03 15.76
CA ALA A 195 3.23 17.36 16.75
C ALA A 195 3.73 18.37 17.79
N SER A 196 4.98 18.22 18.26
CA SER A 196 5.57 19.12 19.27
C SER A 196 5.74 20.55 18.79
N ARG A 197 6.09 20.75 17.50
CA ARG A 197 6.19 22.08 16.88
C ARG A 197 4.84 22.78 16.88
N ARG A 198 3.74 22.03 16.74
CA ARG A 198 2.37 22.54 16.66
C ARG A 198 1.76 22.87 18.02
N THR A 199 2.27 22.31 19.11
CA THR A 199 1.86 22.69 20.48
C THR A 199 2.57 23.94 21.01
N ASN A 200 3.66 24.37 20.37
CA ASN A 200 4.44 25.54 20.77
C ASN A 200 4.05 26.82 20.00
N ASP A 201 3.17 26.71 19.01
CA ASP A 201 2.54 27.81 18.27
C ASP A 201 1.17 28.17 18.88
#